data_AF-A0A5J5A1C3-F1
#
_entry.id   AF-A0A5J5A1C3-F1
#
_cell.length_a   1.000
_cell.length_b   1.000
_cell.length_c   1.000
_cell.angle_alpha   90.00
_cell.angle_beta   90.00
_cell.angle_gamma   90.00
#
_symmetry.space_group_name_H-M   'P 1'
#
loop_
_entity.id
_entity.type
_entity.pdbx_description
1 polymer ?
#
loop_
_entity_poly.entity_id
_entity_poly.type
_entity_poly.pdbx_seq_one_letter_code
_entity_poly.pdbx_strand_id
1 'polypeptide(L)'
;MARGVRLVFATLLLLTLLDVCRGSKIGVCYGRNADDLPTPDKVAKLVQLHNIKYLRIYDSNIQVLKAFANTGVELMIGIPNLDLLPFSQFQTNADTWLKNSILPYYPATKIAYITVGAEVTEAPNNVSALVVPAMQNVFTALRKAGLHKKIKVSSTHSLGVLSRSFPPSAGAFNSSHAFFLKPLLEFLSEKESPFMVDLYPYFAYRDNSHNVSLDYALFESSSEVIDPNTGLLYTNMFDAQIDALYYALMALNFGAIKIMVTETGWPSKGSTKETAASPDNAQTYNTNLIRHVINDTGTPAKPGDELDVYIFSLFNENRKPGLESERNWGLFYPGQTSVYKLDFTGRGVVDMTTEANVTSSNGTWCIASSTASEVDLQSALDWACGPGNVDCSAIQPSQPCFEPDNLVSHASYAFNNYYQQNGATDIACGFGGTGYRTNKNPSYDSCLYMTTGSKKTAASNITMSPLTSSSTRKGSSTWICSCLLVTFLAFF
;
A
#
# COMPACT_ATOMS: atom_id res chain seq x y z
N MET A 1 30.76 41.97 -1.72
CA MET A 1 29.32 41.65 -1.54
C MET A 1 28.78 40.63 -2.55
N ALA A 2 29.03 40.78 -3.86
CA ALA A 2 28.44 39.92 -4.90
C ALA A 2 28.74 38.40 -4.79
N ARG A 3 29.92 37.99 -4.30
CA ARG A 3 30.25 36.56 -4.09
C ARG A 3 29.49 35.92 -2.92
N GLY A 4 29.21 36.67 -1.85
CA GLY A 4 28.44 36.18 -0.70
C GLY A 4 26.97 35.96 -1.03
N VAL A 5 26.38 36.86 -1.83
CA VAL A 5 24.98 36.74 -2.28
C VAL A 5 24.78 35.55 -3.22
N ARG A 6 25.74 35.28 -4.12
CA ARG A 6 25.71 34.10 -5.00
C ARG A 6 25.81 32.78 -4.23
N LEU A 7 26.62 32.74 -3.17
CA LEU A 7 26.75 31.54 -2.33
C LEU A 7 25.46 31.29 -1.54
N VAL A 8 24.85 32.34 -0.97
CA VAL A 8 23.56 32.24 -0.27
C VAL A 8 22.45 31.78 -1.20
N PHE A 9 22.36 32.35 -2.42
CA PHE A 9 21.40 31.91 -3.43
C PHE A 9 21.63 30.46 -3.87
N ALA A 10 22.87 30.04 -4.08
CA ALA A 10 23.19 28.66 -4.44
C ALA A 10 22.85 27.68 -3.31
N THR A 11 23.10 28.04 -2.04
CA THR A 11 22.70 27.21 -0.89
C THR A 11 21.19 27.18 -0.69
N LEU A 12 20.48 28.29 -0.95
CA LEU A 12 19.02 28.34 -0.86
C LEU A 12 18.38 27.51 -1.99
N LEU A 13 18.95 27.58 -3.20
CA LEU A 13 18.55 26.77 -4.34
C LEU A 13 18.83 25.27 -4.12
N LEU A 14 19.98 24.95 -3.50
CA LEU A 14 20.32 23.58 -3.10
C LEU A 14 19.41 23.07 -1.97
N LEU A 15 18.99 23.93 -1.04
CA LEU A 15 18.02 23.63 0.02
C LEU A 15 16.60 23.44 -0.54
N THR A 16 16.20 24.17 -1.59
CA THR A 16 14.94 23.93 -2.32
C THR A 16 15.00 22.70 -3.23
N LEU A 17 16.18 22.31 -3.72
CA LEU A 17 16.40 21.03 -4.43
C LEU A 17 16.49 19.85 -3.44
N LEU A 18 16.75 20.12 -2.16
CA LEU A 18 16.70 19.18 -1.05
C LEU A 18 15.34 19.17 -0.34
N ASP A 19 14.32 19.86 -0.86
CA ASP A 19 12.94 19.53 -0.51
C ASP A 19 12.68 18.14 -1.08
N VAL A 20 12.99 17.17 -0.21
CA VAL A 20 12.99 15.73 -0.45
C VAL A 20 11.72 15.40 -1.22
N CYS A 21 11.85 14.85 -2.43
CA CYS A 21 10.82 13.98 -3.01
C CYS A 21 10.51 12.92 -1.95
N ARG A 22 9.49 13.17 -1.13
CA ARG A 22 9.07 12.23 -0.10
C ARG A 22 8.06 11.35 -0.79
N GLY A 23 8.57 10.34 -1.50
CA GLY A 23 7.73 9.30 -2.08
C GLY A 23 6.74 8.76 -1.05
N SER A 24 5.67 8.17 -1.57
CA SER A 24 4.55 7.64 -0.78
C SER A 24 5.01 6.77 0.40
N LYS A 25 4.26 6.80 1.50
CA LYS A 25 4.60 6.05 2.72
C LYS A 25 3.68 4.86 2.90
N ILE A 26 4.29 3.72 3.21
CA ILE A 26 3.60 2.55 3.78
C ILE A 26 3.91 2.44 5.27
N GLY A 27 2.88 2.64 6.09
CA GLY A 27 2.89 2.38 7.52
C GLY A 27 2.05 1.17 7.91
N VAL A 28 2.05 0.85 9.22
CA VAL A 28 1.23 -0.22 9.78
C VAL A 28 0.56 0.24 11.08
N CYS A 29 -0.68 -0.16 11.30
CA CYS A 29 -1.41 0.11 12.53
C CYS A 29 -0.98 -0.85 13.62
N TYR A 30 -0.42 -0.36 14.72
CA TYR A 30 -0.09 -1.16 15.90
C TYR A 30 -1.25 -1.15 16.90
N GLY A 31 -2.29 -1.91 16.54
CA GLY A 31 -3.42 -2.25 17.41
C GLY A 31 -3.00 -3.12 18.58
N ARG A 32 -3.66 -2.96 19.72
CA ARG A 32 -3.35 -3.63 20.99
C ARG A 32 -4.59 -4.12 21.74
N ASN A 33 -5.71 -4.31 21.06
CA ASN A 33 -6.90 -4.92 21.65
C ASN A 33 -6.75 -6.45 21.73
N ALA A 34 -5.81 -6.90 22.56
CA ALA A 34 -5.47 -8.29 22.79
C ALA A 34 -4.71 -8.48 24.11
N ASP A 35 -4.55 -9.73 24.56
CA ASP A 35 -3.82 -10.09 25.78
C ASP A 35 -2.63 -11.04 25.59
N ASP A 36 -2.37 -11.46 24.36
CA ASP A 36 -1.31 -12.39 23.98
C ASP A 36 -0.17 -11.73 23.17
N LEU A 37 -0.21 -10.40 23.03
CA LEU A 37 0.76 -9.66 22.21
C LEU A 37 2.15 -9.58 22.84
N PRO A 38 3.21 -9.47 22.02
CA PRO A 38 4.56 -9.19 22.52
C PRO A 38 4.65 -7.84 23.24
N THR A 39 5.62 -7.73 24.15
CA THR A 39 5.98 -6.47 24.79
C THR A 39 6.40 -5.42 23.75
N PRO A 40 6.16 -4.12 23.96
CA PRO A 40 6.53 -3.07 23.00
C PRO A 40 7.99 -3.11 22.53
N ASP A 41 8.96 -3.49 23.38
CA ASP A 41 10.37 -3.63 22.97
C ASP A 41 10.61 -4.74 21.93
N LYS A 42 9.85 -5.84 22.02
CA LYS A 42 9.88 -6.91 21.01
C LYS A 42 9.24 -6.44 19.71
N VAL A 43 8.14 -5.69 19.82
CA VAL A 43 7.48 -5.10 18.66
C VAL A 43 8.38 -4.11 17.94
N ALA A 44 9.09 -3.22 18.67
CA ALA A 44 10.07 -2.30 18.09
C ALA A 44 11.15 -3.02 17.28
N LYS A 45 11.68 -4.15 17.80
CA LYS A 45 12.64 -5.00 17.08
C LYS A 45 12.02 -5.64 15.83
N LEU A 46 10.80 -6.17 15.95
CA LEU A 46 10.10 -6.80 14.83
C LEU A 46 9.88 -5.80 13.68
N VAL A 47 9.41 -4.59 13.97
CA VAL A 47 9.13 -3.62 12.91
C VAL A 47 10.41 -3.10 12.26
N GLN A 48 11.51 -2.96 13.03
CA GLN A 48 12.83 -2.66 12.46
C GLN A 48 13.33 -3.79 11.56
N LEU A 49 13.17 -5.06 11.97
CA LEU A 49 13.55 -6.22 11.17
C LEU A 49 12.82 -6.25 9.82
N HIS A 50 11.55 -5.85 9.79
CA HIS A 50 10.73 -5.79 8.57
C HIS A 50 10.81 -4.43 7.85
N ASN A 51 11.72 -3.54 8.23
CA ASN A 51 11.90 -2.21 7.65
C ASN A 51 10.62 -1.34 7.64
N ILE A 52 9.70 -1.56 8.59
CA ILE A 52 8.50 -0.75 8.75
C ILE A 52 8.90 0.57 9.42
N LYS A 53 8.69 1.70 8.72
CA LYS A 53 9.17 3.02 9.15
C LYS A 53 8.10 3.91 9.77
N TYR A 54 6.82 3.56 9.62
CA TYR A 54 5.70 4.38 10.07
C TYR A 54 4.70 3.51 10.82
N LEU A 55 4.31 3.91 12.02
CA LEU A 55 3.30 3.21 12.81
C LEU A 55 2.21 4.15 13.29
N ARG A 56 0.97 3.68 13.24
CA ARG A 56 -0.17 4.31 13.92
C ARG A 56 -0.44 3.58 15.23
N ILE A 57 -0.54 4.33 16.33
CA ILE A 57 -1.02 3.84 17.62
C ILE A 57 -2.26 4.62 18.05
N TYR A 58 -3.15 3.96 18.80
CA TYR A 58 -4.50 4.49 19.11
C TYR A 58 -4.58 5.21 20.47
N ASP A 59 -3.45 5.35 21.16
CA ASP A 59 -3.34 6.02 22.46
C ASP A 59 -1.91 6.56 22.66
N SER A 60 -1.64 7.15 23.83
CA SER A 60 -0.32 7.65 24.24
C SER A 60 0.39 6.73 25.25
N ASN A 61 0.36 5.41 25.02
CA ASN A 61 0.96 4.43 25.93
C ASN A 61 2.46 4.63 26.09
N ILE A 62 2.87 4.89 27.34
CA ILE A 62 4.24 5.20 27.72
C ILE A 62 5.23 4.06 27.39
N GLN A 63 4.84 2.79 27.53
CA GLN A 63 5.73 1.68 27.24
C GLN A 63 6.05 1.61 25.75
N VAL A 64 5.06 1.89 24.90
CA VAL A 64 5.26 2.01 23.45
C VAL A 64 6.16 3.20 23.13
N LEU A 65 5.86 4.38 23.67
CA LEU A 65 6.68 5.57 23.41
C LEU A 65 8.14 5.37 23.81
N LYS A 66 8.42 4.69 24.93
CA LYS A 66 9.77 4.33 25.35
C LYS A 66 10.43 3.30 24.42
N ALA A 67 9.73 2.23 24.07
CA ALA A 67 10.27 1.17 23.21
C ALA A 67 10.66 1.68 21.82
N PHE A 68 9.98 2.73 21.33
CA PHE A 68 10.24 3.34 20.03
C PHE A 68 11.26 4.48 20.04
N ALA A 69 11.82 4.84 21.20
CA ALA A 69 12.85 5.86 21.30
C ALA A 69 14.12 5.47 20.53
N ASN A 70 14.64 6.40 19.72
CA ASN A 70 15.83 6.25 18.88
C ASN A 70 15.77 5.11 17.85
N THR A 71 14.58 4.56 17.56
CA THR A 71 14.41 3.51 16.54
C THR A 71 14.38 4.05 15.11
N GLY A 72 14.10 5.34 14.95
CA GLY A 72 13.87 6.00 13.66
C GLY A 72 12.46 5.82 13.09
N VAL A 73 11.63 4.95 13.70
CA VAL A 73 10.23 4.74 13.33
C VAL A 73 9.41 5.96 13.72
N GLU A 74 8.61 6.46 12.78
CA GLU A 74 7.71 7.60 12.95
C GLU A 74 6.35 7.14 13.48
N LEU A 75 5.85 7.78 14.53
CA LEU A 75 4.57 7.47 15.15
C LEU A 75 3.50 8.51 14.80
N MET A 76 2.31 8.01 14.47
CA MET A 76 1.02 8.69 14.56
C MET A 76 0.34 8.27 15.87
N ILE A 77 -0.07 9.23 16.68
CA ILE A 77 -0.62 8.98 18.02
C ILE A 77 -2.10 9.41 18.08
N GLY A 78 -2.97 8.48 18.46
CA GLY A 78 -4.39 8.73 18.67
C GLY A 78 -4.72 9.28 20.06
N ILE A 79 -5.64 10.23 20.10
CA ILE A 79 -6.44 10.60 21.27
C ILE A 79 -7.79 9.88 21.10
N PRO A 80 -8.14 8.93 21.98
CA PRO A 80 -9.33 8.10 21.83
C PRO A 80 -10.61 8.91 22.04
N ASN A 81 -11.73 8.40 21.50
CA ASN A 81 -13.04 9.05 21.61
C ASN A 81 -13.48 9.35 23.06
N LEU A 82 -13.04 8.51 24.02
CA LEU A 82 -13.33 8.69 25.45
C LEU A 82 -12.68 9.95 26.05
N ASP A 83 -11.60 10.44 25.44
CA ASP A 83 -10.87 11.62 25.91
C ASP A 83 -11.30 12.91 25.19
N LEU A 84 -12.23 12.85 24.23
CA LEU A 84 -12.64 14.03 23.46
C LEU A 84 -13.26 15.11 24.35
N LEU A 85 -14.09 14.74 25.32
CA LEU A 85 -14.77 15.69 26.21
C LEU A 85 -13.79 16.55 27.05
N PRO A 86 -12.85 15.96 27.81
CA PRO A 86 -11.89 16.77 28.54
C PRO A 86 -10.99 17.60 27.61
N PHE A 87 -10.61 17.08 26.45
CA PHE A 87 -9.78 17.82 25.49
C PHE A 87 -10.51 18.96 24.80
N SER A 88 -11.83 18.84 24.59
CA SER A 88 -12.64 19.87 23.95
C SER A 88 -12.97 21.03 24.90
N GLN A 89 -13.11 20.74 26.20
CA GLN A 89 -13.58 21.72 27.18
C GLN A 89 -12.50 22.67 27.69
N PHE A 90 -11.30 22.16 28.01
CA PHE A 90 -10.29 22.95 28.70
C PHE A 90 -8.91 22.82 28.05
N GLN A 91 -8.33 23.96 27.65
CA GLN A 91 -6.96 24.02 27.08
C GLN A 91 -5.92 23.39 28.01
N THR A 92 -6.08 23.52 29.34
CA THR A 92 -5.16 22.97 30.34
C THR A 92 -5.06 21.45 30.27
N ASN A 93 -6.11 20.75 29.80
CA ASN A 93 -6.09 19.30 29.62
C ASN A 93 -5.16 18.90 28.47
N ALA A 94 -5.27 19.57 27.32
CA ALA A 94 -4.37 19.36 26.18
C ALA A 94 -2.91 19.76 26.52
N ASP A 95 -2.72 20.87 27.23
CA ASP A 95 -1.39 21.32 27.68
C ASP A 95 -0.75 20.28 28.63
N THR A 96 -1.51 19.77 29.60
CA THR A 96 -1.03 18.78 30.59
C THR A 96 -0.75 17.44 29.92
N TRP A 97 -1.64 16.98 29.04
CA TRP A 97 -1.43 15.76 28.27
C TRP A 97 -0.15 15.86 27.42
N LEU A 98 0.03 16.96 26.67
CA LEU A 98 1.22 17.13 25.84
C LEU A 98 2.49 17.10 26.71
N LYS A 99 2.48 17.82 27.84
CA LYS A 99 3.60 17.88 28.79
C LYS A 99 3.96 16.53 29.40
N ASN A 100 2.97 15.72 29.74
CA ASN A 100 3.19 14.49 30.51
C ASN A 100 3.32 13.24 29.63
N SER A 101 2.62 13.21 28.49
CA SER A 101 2.50 12.02 27.66
C SER A 101 3.33 12.07 26.38
N ILE A 102 3.68 13.26 25.87
CA ILE A 102 4.38 13.40 24.58
C ILE A 102 5.79 13.98 24.74
N LEU A 103 5.92 15.16 25.37
CA LEU A 103 7.20 15.86 25.49
C LEU A 103 8.32 15.06 26.17
N PRO A 104 8.07 14.18 27.17
CA PRO A 104 9.14 13.41 27.80
C PRO A 104 9.82 12.40 26.86
N TYR A 105 9.16 12.04 25.74
CA TYR A 105 9.64 11.04 24.79
C TYR A 105 10.10 11.67 23.47
N TYR A 106 9.68 12.89 23.16
CA TYR A 106 10.08 13.61 21.96
C TYR A 106 11.38 14.42 22.19
N PRO A 107 12.36 14.44 21.26
CA PRO A 107 12.34 13.87 19.92
C PRO A 107 12.94 12.47 19.80
N ALA A 108 13.32 11.81 20.90
CA ALA A 108 13.90 10.46 20.84
C ALA A 108 12.93 9.50 20.14
N THR A 109 11.65 9.58 20.48
CA THR A 109 10.55 8.95 19.74
C THR A 109 10.06 9.93 18.68
N LYS A 110 10.17 9.53 17.40
CA LYS A 110 9.76 10.38 16.28
C LYS A 110 8.24 10.37 16.19
N ILE A 111 7.63 11.54 16.33
CA ILE A 111 6.17 11.74 16.27
C ILE A 111 5.89 12.77 15.19
N ALA A 112 4.96 12.45 14.27
CA ALA A 112 4.63 13.33 13.14
C ALA A 112 3.15 13.72 13.10
N TYR A 113 2.26 12.91 13.68
CA TYR A 113 0.83 13.15 13.65
C TYR A 113 0.18 12.87 14.99
N ILE A 114 -0.81 13.69 15.34
CA ILE A 114 -1.76 13.41 16.41
C ILE A 114 -3.16 13.35 15.79
N THR A 115 -3.86 12.23 15.96
CA THR A 115 -5.25 12.08 15.56
C THR A 115 -6.17 12.29 16.75
N VAL A 116 -7.19 13.13 16.59
CA VAL A 116 -8.12 13.51 17.64
C VAL A 116 -9.47 12.86 17.38
N GLY A 117 -9.75 11.77 18.09
CA GLY A 117 -10.87 10.90 17.80
C GLY A 117 -10.62 9.95 16.62
N ALA A 118 -11.43 8.90 16.56
CA ALA A 118 -11.42 7.90 15.51
C ALA A 118 -12.87 7.55 15.13
N GLU A 119 -13.19 7.68 13.85
CA GLU A 119 -14.48 7.33 13.23
C GLU A 119 -15.70 7.85 14.03
N VAL A 120 -15.64 9.09 14.52
CA VAL A 120 -16.62 9.65 15.47
C VAL A 120 -18.06 9.75 14.93
N THR A 121 -18.26 9.61 13.63
CA THR A 121 -19.59 9.54 12.99
C THR A 121 -20.27 8.20 13.17
N GLU A 122 -19.49 7.14 13.35
CA GLU A 122 -19.98 5.78 13.64
C GLU A 122 -20.14 5.54 15.14
N ALA A 123 -19.66 6.49 15.98
CA ALA A 123 -19.70 6.35 17.42
C ALA A 123 -21.14 6.49 17.96
N PRO A 124 -21.60 5.60 18.84
CA PRO A 124 -22.99 5.58 19.32
C PRO A 124 -23.37 6.81 20.16
N ASN A 125 -22.39 7.52 20.71
CA ASN A 125 -22.55 8.62 21.66
C ASN A 125 -22.46 10.03 21.03
N ASN A 126 -22.54 10.15 19.70
CA ASN A 126 -22.49 11.41 18.94
C ASN A 126 -21.46 12.44 19.48
N VAL A 127 -20.20 12.01 19.57
CA VAL A 127 -19.08 12.83 20.06
C VAL A 127 -18.44 13.71 18.98
N SER A 128 -18.94 13.66 17.75
CA SER A 128 -18.39 14.38 16.60
C SER A 128 -18.25 15.91 16.82
N ALA A 129 -19.18 16.51 17.57
CA ALA A 129 -19.13 17.94 17.92
C ALA A 129 -17.92 18.32 18.79
N LEU A 130 -17.31 17.35 19.49
CA LEU A 130 -16.18 17.58 20.40
C LEU A 130 -14.83 17.58 19.68
N VAL A 131 -14.76 17.04 18.45
CA VAL A 131 -13.51 16.83 17.71
C VAL A 131 -12.80 18.13 17.39
N VAL A 132 -13.49 19.08 16.74
CA VAL A 132 -12.84 20.33 16.28
C VAL A 132 -12.33 21.19 17.46
N PRO A 133 -13.10 21.40 18.55
CA PRO A 133 -12.57 22.09 19.73
C PRO A 133 -11.38 21.35 20.37
N ALA A 134 -11.41 20.01 20.43
CA ALA A 134 -10.29 19.24 20.93
C ALA A 134 -9.04 19.40 20.04
N MET A 135 -9.19 19.36 18.71
CA MET A 135 -8.10 19.62 17.75
C MET A 135 -7.50 21.00 17.92
N GLN A 136 -8.32 22.03 18.14
CA GLN A 136 -7.85 23.40 18.40
C GLN A 136 -7.03 23.49 19.69
N ASN A 137 -7.45 22.81 20.76
CA ASN A 137 -6.73 22.78 22.02
C ASN A 137 -5.38 22.03 21.88
N VAL A 138 -5.37 20.88 21.19
CA VAL A 138 -4.14 20.11 20.91
C VAL A 138 -3.17 20.92 20.05
N PHE A 139 -3.65 21.53 18.97
CA PHE A 139 -2.83 22.39 18.12
C PHE A 139 -2.26 23.58 18.89
N THR A 140 -3.06 24.21 19.75
CA THR A 140 -2.60 25.32 20.60
C THR A 140 -1.51 24.86 21.57
N ALA A 141 -1.64 23.68 22.18
CA ALA A 141 -0.61 23.12 23.03
C ALA A 141 0.70 22.87 22.25
N LEU A 142 0.61 22.26 21.06
CA LEU A 142 1.76 22.05 20.17
C LEU A 142 2.39 23.38 19.74
N ARG A 143 1.59 24.41 19.50
CA ARG A 143 2.08 25.74 19.14
C ARG A 143 2.85 26.37 20.30
N LYS A 144 2.35 26.30 21.54
CA LYS A 144 3.07 26.76 22.75
C LYS A 144 4.41 26.05 22.92
N ALA A 145 4.49 24.77 22.56
CA ALA A 145 5.72 23.97 22.60
C ALA A 145 6.62 24.14 21.36
N GLY A 146 6.23 24.95 20.36
CA GLY A 146 7.00 25.12 19.11
C GLY A 146 6.97 23.91 18.16
N LEU A 147 6.04 22.97 18.35
CA LEU A 147 5.96 21.71 17.61
C LEU A 147 4.90 21.67 16.50
N HIS A 148 3.99 22.66 16.44
CA HIS A 148 2.88 22.72 15.48
C HIS A 148 3.26 22.60 13.98
N LYS A 149 4.53 22.89 13.61
CA LYS A 149 5.04 22.69 12.24
C LYS A 149 5.61 21.29 11.99
N LYS A 150 5.97 20.58 13.06
CA LYS A 150 6.58 19.24 13.02
C LYS A 150 5.58 18.12 13.29
N ILE A 151 4.56 18.41 14.09
CA ILE A 151 3.50 17.47 14.46
C ILE A 151 2.17 18.04 13.97
N LYS A 152 1.57 17.40 12.98
CA LYS A 152 0.28 17.80 12.39
C LYS A 152 -0.87 17.20 13.19
N VAL A 153 -2.02 17.88 13.19
CA VAL A 153 -3.21 17.48 13.94
C VAL A 153 -4.34 17.21 12.95
N SER A 154 -4.96 16.03 13.04
CA SER A 154 -6.12 15.66 12.23
C SER A 154 -7.09 14.79 13.04
N SER A 155 -8.08 14.20 12.40
CA SER A 155 -9.04 13.22 12.95
C SER A 155 -9.25 12.12 11.90
N THR A 156 -9.48 10.88 12.31
CA THR A 156 -9.73 9.78 11.36
C THR A 156 -11.21 9.55 11.15
N HIS A 157 -11.59 9.23 9.92
CA HIS A 157 -12.97 9.07 9.49
C HIS A 157 -13.18 7.73 8.79
N SER A 158 -14.30 7.07 9.00
CA SER A 158 -14.72 5.98 8.13
C SER A 158 -15.16 6.54 6.78
N LEU A 159 -15.31 5.70 5.75
CA LEU A 159 -16.01 6.08 4.52
C LEU A 159 -17.51 6.40 4.73
N GLY A 160 -18.08 6.11 5.89
CA GLY A 160 -19.47 6.44 6.26
C GLY A 160 -19.76 7.95 6.30
N VAL A 161 -18.71 8.79 6.30
CA VAL A 161 -18.86 10.25 6.14
C VAL A 161 -19.41 10.66 4.77
N LEU A 162 -19.35 9.77 3.77
CA LEU A 162 -19.91 9.99 2.45
C LEU A 162 -21.38 9.54 2.39
N SER A 163 -22.24 10.34 1.76
CA SER A 163 -23.59 9.92 1.36
C SER A 163 -23.60 9.25 -0.02
N ARG A 164 -22.59 9.53 -0.83
CA ARG A 164 -22.42 8.98 -2.17
C ARG A 164 -20.94 8.78 -2.45
N SER A 165 -20.61 7.63 -3.00
CA SER A 165 -19.25 7.26 -3.42
C SER A 165 -19.20 6.61 -4.81
N PHE A 166 -20.36 6.35 -5.44
CA PHE A 166 -20.43 5.79 -6.79
C PHE A 166 -21.36 6.63 -7.70
N PRO A 167 -20.94 6.94 -8.94
CA PRO A 167 -19.55 6.80 -9.40
C PRO A 167 -18.61 7.75 -8.62
N PRO A 168 -17.27 7.52 -8.58
CA PRO A 168 -16.35 8.31 -7.77
C PRO A 168 -16.48 9.83 -7.95
N SER A 169 -16.68 10.31 -9.18
CA SER A 169 -16.92 11.73 -9.50
C SER A 169 -18.16 12.34 -8.84
N ALA A 170 -19.11 11.52 -8.40
CA ALA A 170 -20.29 11.96 -7.68
C ALA A 170 -20.09 11.93 -6.15
N GLY A 171 -18.86 11.69 -5.68
CA GLY A 171 -18.48 11.69 -4.28
C GLY A 171 -19.01 12.90 -3.52
N ALA A 172 -19.73 12.66 -2.43
CA ALA A 172 -20.35 13.73 -1.64
C ALA A 172 -20.43 13.36 -0.15
N PHE A 173 -20.01 14.28 0.72
CA PHE A 173 -20.19 14.14 2.15
C PHE A 173 -21.67 14.08 2.52
N ASN A 174 -21.99 13.33 3.58
CA ASN A 174 -23.33 13.27 4.13
C ASN A 174 -23.67 14.60 4.82
N SER A 175 -24.74 15.25 4.38
CA SER A 175 -25.14 16.56 4.90
C SER A 175 -25.53 16.52 6.39
N SER A 176 -25.92 15.35 6.93
CA SER A 176 -26.16 15.16 8.36
C SER A 176 -24.91 15.43 9.22
N HIS A 177 -23.72 15.32 8.62
CA HIS A 177 -22.42 15.51 9.24
C HIS A 177 -21.84 16.92 9.02
N ALA A 178 -22.53 17.78 8.26
CA ALA A 178 -22.02 19.09 7.87
C ALA A 178 -21.63 19.99 9.06
N PHE A 179 -22.34 19.87 10.19
CA PHE A 179 -22.10 20.68 11.38
C PHE A 179 -20.69 20.49 11.97
N PHE A 180 -20.09 19.31 11.80
CA PHE A 180 -18.72 19.05 12.26
C PHE A 180 -17.74 18.98 11.09
N LEU A 181 -18.13 18.41 9.94
CA LEU A 181 -17.24 18.26 8.79
C LEU A 181 -16.78 19.61 8.24
N LYS A 182 -17.67 20.60 8.12
CA LYS A 182 -17.26 21.90 7.57
C LYS A 182 -16.21 22.60 8.45
N PRO A 183 -16.42 22.79 9.77
CA PRO A 183 -15.38 23.35 10.64
C PRO A 183 -14.09 22.53 10.69
N LEU A 184 -14.20 21.19 10.58
CA LEU A 184 -13.03 20.32 10.48
C LEU A 184 -12.23 20.61 9.21
N LEU A 185 -12.86 20.66 8.04
CA LEU A 185 -12.18 20.92 6.77
C LEU A 185 -11.55 22.32 6.74
N GLU A 186 -12.22 23.33 7.31
CA GLU A 186 -11.66 24.67 7.51
C GLU A 186 -10.39 24.62 8.38
N PHE A 187 -10.41 23.89 9.50
CA PHE A 187 -9.23 23.68 10.34
C PHE A 187 -8.11 22.98 9.57
N LEU A 188 -8.39 21.89 8.86
CA LEU A 188 -7.39 21.11 8.14
C LEU A 188 -6.72 21.94 7.04
N SER A 189 -7.52 22.72 6.30
CA SER A 189 -7.03 23.66 5.29
C SER A 189 -6.14 24.74 5.91
N GLU A 190 -6.60 25.40 6.98
CA GLU A 190 -5.85 26.49 7.63
C GLU A 190 -4.53 26.00 8.25
N LYS A 191 -4.49 24.76 8.75
CA LYS A 191 -3.30 24.19 9.43
C LYS A 191 -2.45 23.30 8.52
N GLU A 192 -2.78 23.23 7.23
CA GLU A 192 -2.12 22.37 6.24
C GLU A 192 -1.98 20.93 6.77
N SER A 193 -3.09 20.37 7.25
CA SER A 193 -3.17 19.02 7.82
C SER A 193 -4.01 18.13 6.91
N PRO A 194 -3.69 16.82 6.80
CA PRO A 194 -4.37 15.93 5.87
C PRO A 194 -5.77 15.56 6.37
N PHE A 195 -6.67 15.25 5.45
CA PHE A 195 -7.90 14.52 5.74
C PHE A 195 -7.55 13.04 5.92
N MET A 196 -7.71 12.51 7.13
CA MET A 196 -7.33 11.13 7.45
C MET A 196 -8.56 10.22 7.40
N VAL A 197 -8.44 9.11 6.67
CA VAL A 197 -9.56 8.21 6.42
C VAL A 197 -9.16 6.75 6.61
N ASP A 198 -10.06 6.00 7.21
CA ASP A 198 -10.02 4.56 7.39
C ASP A 198 -10.91 3.98 6.27
N LEU A 199 -10.30 3.34 5.26
CA LEU A 199 -10.96 2.91 4.02
C LEU A 199 -10.65 1.44 3.71
N TYR A 200 -11.68 0.69 3.34
CA TYR A 200 -11.60 -0.76 3.23
C TYR A 200 -12.38 -1.30 2.02
N PRO A 201 -11.71 -1.66 0.92
CA PRO A 201 -12.31 -2.41 -0.19
C PRO A 201 -12.95 -3.72 0.25
N TYR A 202 -12.40 -4.39 1.28
CA TYR A 202 -12.97 -5.60 1.87
C TYR A 202 -14.44 -5.45 2.24
N PHE A 203 -14.82 -4.36 2.94
CA PHE A 203 -16.21 -4.18 3.37
C PHE A 203 -17.15 -3.91 2.19
N ALA A 204 -16.69 -3.17 1.17
CA ALA A 204 -17.47 -2.95 -0.05
C ALA A 204 -17.76 -4.27 -0.79
N TYR A 205 -16.76 -5.17 -0.87
CA TYR A 205 -16.96 -6.51 -1.42
C TYR A 205 -17.87 -7.37 -0.53
N ARG A 206 -17.60 -7.44 0.77
CA ARG A 206 -18.36 -8.26 1.73
C ARG A 206 -19.85 -7.91 1.69
N ASP A 207 -20.17 -6.62 1.67
CA ASP A 207 -21.54 -6.15 1.79
C ASP A 207 -22.26 -6.11 0.43
N ASN A 208 -21.55 -6.15 -0.69
CA ASN A 208 -22.14 -6.10 -2.03
C ASN A 208 -21.38 -6.92 -3.09
N SER A 209 -21.10 -8.19 -2.79
CA SER A 209 -20.34 -9.10 -3.67
C SER A 209 -21.01 -9.40 -5.02
N HIS A 210 -22.28 -9.04 -5.19
CA HIS A 210 -22.98 -9.14 -6.48
C HIS A 210 -22.57 -8.05 -7.46
N ASN A 211 -22.23 -6.84 -6.97
CA ASN A 211 -21.88 -5.70 -7.81
C ASN A 211 -20.39 -5.33 -7.70
N VAL A 212 -19.73 -5.74 -6.62
CA VAL A 212 -18.30 -5.55 -6.39
C VAL A 212 -17.61 -6.88 -6.62
N SER A 213 -16.83 -6.98 -7.71
CA SER A 213 -16.02 -8.17 -7.96
C SER A 213 -14.88 -8.26 -6.94
N LEU A 214 -14.47 -9.49 -6.61
CA LEU A 214 -13.35 -9.71 -5.70
C LEU A 214 -12.05 -9.15 -6.31
N ASP A 215 -11.84 -9.38 -7.60
CA ASP A 215 -10.67 -8.93 -8.33
C ASP A 215 -10.50 -7.40 -8.27
N TYR A 216 -11.59 -6.65 -8.45
CA TYR A 216 -11.57 -5.19 -8.32
C TYR A 216 -11.19 -4.72 -6.91
N ALA A 217 -11.62 -5.45 -5.88
CA ALA A 217 -11.27 -5.14 -4.50
C ALA A 217 -9.82 -5.55 -4.15
N LEU A 218 -9.22 -6.48 -4.90
CA LEU A 218 -7.87 -7.02 -4.69
C LEU A 218 -6.79 -6.43 -5.63
N PHE A 219 -7.12 -5.40 -6.41
CA PHE A 219 -6.24 -4.80 -7.44
C PHE A 219 -5.86 -5.76 -8.59
N GLU A 220 -6.68 -6.77 -8.86
CA GLU A 220 -6.44 -7.73 -9.94
C GLU A 220 -7.02 -7.20 -11.27
N SER A 221 -6.29 -7.42 -12.37
CA SER A 221 -6.47 -6.74 -13.66
C SER A 221 -7.71 -7.14 -14.47
N SER A 222 -8.55 -8.04 -13.95
CA SER A 222 -9.73 -8.59 -14.64
C SER A 222 -10.97 -7.71 -14.50
N SER A 223 -10.90 -6.58 -13.79
CA SER A 223 -12.05 -5.71 -13.56
C SER A 223 -11.73 -4.24 -13.78
N GLU A 224 -12.54 -3.60 -14.61
CA GLU A 224 -12.42 -2.20 -14.99
C GLU A 224 -13.77 -1.48 -14.76
N VAL A 225 -13.73 -0.37 -14.01
CA VAL A 225 -14.90 0.45 -13.74
C VAL A 225 -14.67 1.84 -14.35
N ILE A 226 -15.50 2.21 -15.33
CA ILE A 226 -15.45 3.54 -15.94
C ILE A 226 -16.41 4.46 -15.19
N ASP A 227 -15.88 5.57 -14.69
CA ASP A 227 -16.71 6.65 -14.18
C ASP A 227 -17.43 7.36 -15.35
N PRO A 228 -18.77 7.35 -15.39
CA PRO A 228 -19.54 7.83 -16.54
C PRO A 228 -19.52 9.36 -16.71
N ASN A 229 -19.17 10.12 -15.67
CA ASN A 229 -19.16 11.58 -15.74
C ASN A 229 -17.81 12.12 -16.20
N THR A 230 -16.73 11.43 -15.86
CA THR A 230 -15.35 11.89 -16.12
C THR A 230 -14.63 11.06 -17.18
N GLY A 231 -15.09 9.84 -17.45
CA GLY A 231 -14.40 8.88 -18.32
C GLY A 231 -13.15 8.26 -17.69
N LEU A 232 -12.88 8.52 -16.41
CA LEU A 232 -11.74 7.94 -15.70
C LEU A 232 -11.96 6.44 -15.49
N LEU A 233 -10.89 5.67 -15.74
CA LEU A 233 -10.85 4.23 -15.58
C LEU A 233 -10.29 3.90 -14.20
N TYR A 234 -11.08 3.21 -13.40
CA TYR A 234 -10.66 2.66 -12.12
C TYR A 234 -10.44 1.16 -12.29
N THR A 235 -9.20 0.73 -12.11
CA THR A 235 -8.80 -0.69 -12.17
C THR A 235 -8.86 -1.38 -10.80
N ASN A 236 -9.07 -0.61 -9.73
CA ASN A 236 -9.20 -1.12 -8.37
C ASN A 236 -10.13 -0.23 -7.53
N MET A 237 -10.75 -0.84 -6.51
CA MET A 237 -11.68 -0.17 -5.60
C MET A 237 -11.02 0.87 -4.70
N PHE A 238 -9.74 0.67 -4.34
CA PHE A 238 -9.00 1.57 -3.45
C PHE A 238 -8.91 2.98 -4.04
N ASP A 239 -8.52 3.09 -5.31
CA ASP A 239 -8.46 4.34 -6.06
C ASP A 239 -9.84 5.00 -6.15
N ALA A 240 -10.87 4.21 -6.44
CA ALA A 240 -12.24 4.71 -6.54
C ALA A 240 -12.75 5.28 -5.20
N GLN A 241 -12.38 4.67 -4.07
CA GLN A 241 -12.73 5.16 -2.74
C GLN A 241 -11.99 6.45 -2.38
N ILE A 242 -10.71 6.56 -2.73
CA ILE A 242 -9.94 7.80 -2.54
C ILE A 242 -10.49 8.93 -3.41
N ASP A 243 -10.76 8.65 -4.69
CA ASP A 243 -11.25 9.68 -5.60
C ASP A 243 -12.66 10.14 -5.24
N ALA A 244 -13.52 9.25 -4.71
CA ALA A 244 -14.80 9.66 -4.15
C ALA A 244 -14.65 10.70 -3.02
N LEU A 245 -13.66 10.56 -2.15
CA LEU A 245 -13.35 11.56 -1.13
C LEU A 245 -12.78 12.84 -1.74
N TYR A 246 -11.90 12.71 -2.73
CA TYR A 246 -11.34 13.86 -3.44
C TYR A 246 -12.42 14.71 -4.09
N TYR A 247 -13.36 14.09 -4.82
CA TYR A 247 -14.50 14.80 -5.42
C TYR A 247 -15.42 15.41 -4.35
N ALA A 248 -15.63 14.75 -3.22
CA ALA A 248 -16.40 15.31 -2.10
C ALA A 248 -15.72 16.55 -1.49
N LEU A 249 -14.38 16.54 -1.34
CA LEU A 249 -13.60 17.69 -0.89
C LEU A 249 -13.63 18.82 -1.92
N MET A 250 -13.46 18.51 -3.21
CA MET A 250 -13.54 19.48 -4.29
C MET A 250 -14.90 20.19 -4.33
N ALA A 251 -16.00 19.44 -4.17
CA ALA A 251 -17.35 20.00 -4.18
C ALA A 251 -17.58 21.04 -3.05
N LEU A 252 -16.78 20.99 -1.98
CA LEU A 252 -16.80 21.96 -0.89
C LEU A 252 -15.65 22.98 -0.94
N ASN A 253 -14.92 23.07 -2.05
CA ASN A 253 -13.74 23.93 -2.24
C ASN A 253 -12.54 23.60 -1.33
N PHE A 254 -12.41 22.34 -0.91
CA PHE A 254 -11.29 21.85 -0.09
C PHE A 254 -10.36 20.87 -0.85
N GLY A 255 -10.36 20.91 -2.18
CA GLY A 255 -9.57 19.99 -3.03
C GLY A 255 -8.05 20.07 -2.90
N ALA A 256 -7.52 21.04 -2.14
CA ALA A 256 -6.10 21.14 -1.82
C ALA A 256 -5.69 20.33 -0.58
N ILE A 257 -6.65 19.87 0.23
CA ILE A 257 -6.38 19.04 1.40
C ILE A 257 -5.91 17.66 0.91
N LYS A 258 -4.69 17.26 1.31
CA LYS A 258 -4.17 15.92 1.05
C LYS A 258 -5.02 14.87 1.79
N ILE A 259 -5.34 13.77 1.12
CA ILE A 259 -5.95 12.59 1.73
C ILE A 259 -4.84 11.67 2.24
N MET A 260 -4.99 11.14 3.45
CA MET A 260 -4.11 10.13 4.02
C MET A 260 -4.95 8.93 4.44
N VAL A 261 -4.56 7.74 4.01
CA VAL A 261 -5.25 6.50 4.37
C VAL A 261 -4.66 6.00 5.67
N THR A 262 -5.37 6.20 6.77
CA THR A 262 -4.88 5.86 8.11
C THR A 262 -5.18 4.45 8.54
N GLU A 263 -6.05 3.75 7.81
CA GLU A 263 -6.30 2.32 7.91
C GLU A 263 -6.79 1.77 6.58
N THR A 264 -6.23 0.64 6.17
CA THR A 264 -6.78 -0.21 5.12
C THR A 264 -6.18 -1.61 5.24
N GLY A 265 -6.86 -2.66 4.80
CA GLY A 265 -6.34 -4.01 4.92
C GLY A 265 -7.33 -5.06 4.46
N TRP A 266 -7.03 -6.31 4.79
CA TRP A 266 -7.91 -7.43 4.49
C TRP A 266 -7.73 -8.55 5.53
N PRO A 267 -8.82 -9.10 6.09
CA PRO A 267 -8.72 -10.13 7.13
C PRO A 267 -8.31 -11.48 6.55
N SER A 268 -7.43 -12.19 7.25
CA SER A 268 -6.90 -13.50 6.83
C SER A 268 -7.78 -14.68 7.23
N LYS A 269 -8.81 -14.44 8.05
CA LYS A 269 -9.75 -15.47 8.49
C LYS A 269 -11.05 -14.81 8.93
N GLY A 270 -12.18 -15.34 8.49
CA GLY A 270 -13.50 -14.90 8.92
C GLY A 270 -14.42 -16.06 9.25
N SER A 271 -15.67 -15.72 9.54
CA SER A 271 -16.72 -16.71 9.78
C SER A 271 -17.08 -17.43 8.47
N THR A 272 -17.93 -18.46 8.55
CA THR A 272 -18.37 -19.21 7.35
C THR A 272 -19.06 -18.37 6.28
N LYS A 273 -19.53 -17.15 6.62
CA LYS A 273 -20.15 -16.20 5.69
C LYS A 273 -19.15 -15.18 5.11
N GLU A 274 -17.95 -15.11 5.66
CA GLU A 274 -16.89 -14.18 5.27
C GLU A 274 -15.85 -14.94 4.43
N THR A 275 -16.31 -15.58 3.36
CA THR A 275 -15.50 -16.53 2.56
C THR A 275 -14.28 -15.89 1.90
N ALA A 276 -14.30 -14.57 1.67
CA ALA A 276 -13.16 -13.85 1.13
C ALA A 276 -12.11 -13.46 2.19
N ALA A 277 -12.39 -13.65 3.49
CA ALA A 277 -11.40 -13.48 4.54
C ALA A 277 -10.50 -14.72 4.62
N SER A 278 -9.44 -14.74 3.81
CA SER A 278 -8.48 -15.84 3.70
C SER A 278 -7.04 -15.30 3.70
N PRO A 279 -6.03 -16.11 4.08
CA PRO A 279 -4.65 -15.67 4.05
C PRO A 279 -4.19 -15.28 2.64
N ASP A 280 -4.65 -16.00 1.61
CA ASP A 280 -4.32 -15.72 0.21
C ASP A 280 -4.85 -14.35 -0.22
N ASN A 281 -6.13 -14.06 0.01
CA ASN A 281 -6.70 -12.76 -0.34
C ASN A 281 -6.07 -11.62 0.47
N ALA A 282 -5.77 -11.86 1.75
CA ALA A 282 -5.11 -10.88 2.60
C ALA A 282 -3.68 -10.58 2.13
N GLN A 283 -2.95 -11.61 1.71
CA GLN A 283 -1.64 -11.46 1.09
C GLN A 283 -1.71 -10.70 -0.22
N THR A 284 -2.64 -11.07 -1.11
CA THR A 284 -2.86 -10.40 -2.40
C THR A 284 -3.16 -8.93 -2.20
N TYR A 285 -4.17 -8.60 -1.38
CA TYR A 285 -4.56 -7.22 -1.11
C TYR A 285 -3.39 -6.38 -0.62
N ASN A 286 -2.73 -6.81 0.46
CA ASN A 286 -1.65 -6.03 1.07
C ASN A 286 -0.40 -5.96 0.18
N THR A 287 -0.09 -7.01 -0.60
CA THR A 287 1.03 -6.98 -1.55
C THR A 287 0.76 -5.99 -2.69
N ASN A 288 -0.44 -6.05 -3.27
CA ASN A 288 -0.80 -5.18 -4.39
C ASN A 288 -0.96 -3.72 -3.95
N LEU A 289 -1.50 -3.48 -2.75
CA LEU A 289 -1.54 -2.16 -2.13
C LEU A 289 -0.14 -1.57 -1.96
N ILE A 290 0.80 -2.33 -1.39
CA ILE A 290 2.18 -1.86 -1.20
C ILE A 290 2.82 -1.50 -2.55
N ARG A 291 2.65 -2.35 -3.56
CA ARG A 291 3.16 -2.10 -4.91
C ARG A 291 2.56 -0.84 -5.53
N HIS A 292 1.24 -0.68 -5.43
CA HIS A 292 0.52 0.48 -5.94
C HIS A 292 1.04 1.78 -5.31
N VAL A 293 1.16 1.82 -3.99
CA VAL A 293 1.61 3.01 -3.25
C VAL A 293 3.08 3.32 -3.53
N ILE A 294 3.99 2.33 -3.49
CA ILE A 294 5.44 2.56 -3.68
C ILE A 294 5.78 2.96 -5.12
N ASN A 295 4.97 2.57 -6.10
CA ASN A 295 5.15 3.00 -7.48
C ASN A 295 4.73 4.46 -7.72
N ASP A 296 4.24 5.17 -6.70
CA ASP A 296 3.83 6.58 -6.76
C ASP A 296 2.88 6.85 -7.94
N THR A 297 1.97 5.91 -8.23
CA THR A 297 1.04 6.05 -9.36
C THR A 297 -0.05 7.10 -9.10
N GLY A 298 -0.31 7.40 -7.81
CA GLY A 298 -1.48 8.15 -7.40
C GLY A 298 -2.78 7.43 -7.79
N THR A 299 -3.85 8.19 -7.95
CA THR A 299 -5.17 7.71 -8.38
C THR A 299 -5.53 8.23 -9.78
N PRO A 300 -6.57 7.71 -10.45
CA PRO A 300 -7.00 8.24 -11.76
C PRO A 300 -7.32 9.74 -11.76
N ALA A 301 -7.96 10.29 -10.72
CA ALA A 301 -8.23 11.73 -10.63
C ALA A 301 -7.03 12.57 -10.19
N LYS A 302 -6.03 11.93 -9.56
CA LYS A 302 -4.79 12.54 -9.05
C LYS A 302 -3.56 11.70 -9.40
N PRO A 303 -3.21 11.57 -10.69
CA PRO A 303 -2.10 10.72 -11.11
C PRO A 303 -0.77 11.32 -10.64
N GLY A 304 0.07 10.48 -10.04
CA GLY A 304 1.38 10.88 -9.49
C GLY A 304 1.35 11.60 -8.14
N ASP A 305 0.17 11.81 -7.54
CA ASP A 305 0.09 12.33 -6.17
C ASP A 305 0.58 11.27 -5.17
N GLU A 306 1.39 11.69 -4.19
CA GLU A 306 1.88 10.84 -3.10
C GLU A 306 0.73 10.35 -2.22
N LEU A 307 0.72 9.06 -1.88
CA LEU A 307 -0.26 8.45 -0.99
C LEU A 307 0.40 7.94 0.29
N ASP A 308 0.07 8.56 1.42
CA ASP A 308 0.45 8.04 2.74
C ASP A 308 -0.62 7.04 3.20
N VAL A 309 -0.24 5.76 3.37
CA VAL A 309 -1.15 4.64 3.64
C VAL A 309 -0.67 3.81 4.83
N TYR A 310 -1.58 3.43 5.73
CA TYR A 310 -1.30 2.58 6.88
C TYR A 310 -2.10 1.27 6.81
N ILE A 311 -1.39 0.14 6.77
CA ILE A 311 -2.00 -1.19 6.74
C ILE A 311 -2.56 -1.54 8.12
N PHE A 312 -3.83 -1.94 8.16
CA PHE A 312 -4.50 -2.47 9.34
C PHE A 312 -4.47 -4.01 9.29
N SER A 313 -3.77 -4.71 10.19
CA SER A 313 -2.95 -4.18 11.30
C SER A 313 -1.71 -5.04 11.58
N LEU A 314 -0.86 -4.65 12.52
CA LEU A 314 0.41 -5.34 12.80
C LEU A 314 0.18 -6.76 13.35
N PHE A 315 -0.83 -6.96 14.20
CA PHE A 315 -1.10 -8.24 14.84
C PHE A 315 -2.57 -8.63 14.76
N ASN A 316 -2.84 -9.94 14.80
CA ASN A 316 -4.17 -10.43 15.12
C ASN A 316 -4.54 -10.01 16.55
N GLU A 317 -5.72 -9.42 16.72
CA GLU A 317 -6.15 -8.80 17.97
C GLU A 317 -7.32 -9.59 18.60
N ASN A 318 -6.99 -10.55 19.47
CA ASN A 318 -7.92 -11.57 19.96
C ASN A 318 -9.11 -11.04 20.81
N ARG A 319 -9.07 -9.79 21.28
CA ARG A 319 -10.15 -9.15 22.06
C ARG A 319 -11.01 -8.17 21.24
N LYS A 320 -10.79 -8.06 19.92
CA LYS A 320 -11.68 -7.26 19.08
C LYS A 320 -13.10 -7.84 19.06
N PRO A 321 -14.13 -7.03 19.38
CA PRO A 321 -15.52 -7.45 19.34
C PRO A 321 -16.00 -7.62 17.89
N GLY A 322 -17.20 -8.19 17.72
CA GLY A 322 -17.82 -8.34 16.39
C GLY A 322 -17.48 -9.67 15.71
N LEU A 323 -17.54 -9.65 14.38
CA LEU A 323 -17.38 -10.83 13.52
C LEU A 323 -15.99 -11.48 13.69
N GLU A 324 -15.83 -12.70 13.17
CA GLU A 324 -14.57 -13.44 13.27
C GLU A 324 -13.42 -12.76 12.52
N SER A 325 -13.72 -12.09 11.40
CA SER A 325 -12.75 -11.26 10.68
C SER A 325 -12.05 -10.23 11.57
N GLU A 326 -12.76 -9.60 12.51
CA GLU A 326 -12.22 -8.55 13.38
C GLU A 326 -10.98 -8.98 14.17
N ARG A 327 -10.82 -10.28 14.44
CA ARG A 327 -9.67 -10.81 15.20
C ARG A 327 -8.49 -11.24 14.30
N ASN A 328 -8.60 -11.06 12.98
CA ASN A 328 -7.71 -11.68 12.00
C ASN A 328 -7.20 -10.71 10.90
N TRP A 329 -6.98 -9.44 11.24
CA TRP A 329 -6.43 -8.42 10.30
C TRP A 329 -4.89 -8.32 10.33
N GLY A 330 -4.24 -9.08 11.20
CA GLY A 330 -2.82 -8.99 11.48
C GLY A 330 -1.92 -9.44 10.33
N LEU A 331 -0.82 -8.72 10.14
CA LEU A 331 0.33 -9.19 9.34
C LEU A 331 1.11 -10.29 10.07
N PHE A 332 1.09 -10.25 11.41
CA PHE A 332 1.78 -11.20 12.27
C PHE A 332 0.82 -11.84 13.28
N TYR A 333 1.08 -13.09 13.61
CA TYR A 333 0.53 -13.70 14.82
C TYR A 333 1.17 -13.07 16.07
N PRO A 334 0.52 -13.14 17.24
CA PRO A 334 1.10 -12.69 18.51
C PRO A 334 2.46 -13.35 18.82
N GLY A 335 2.70 -14.56 18.31
CA GLY A 335 4.00 -15.23 18.36
C GLY A 335 5.12 -14.60 17.51
N GLN A 336 4.87 -13.48 16.82
CA GLN A 336 5.79 -12.77 15.89
C GLN A 336 6.08 -13.51 14.58
N THR A 337 5.41 -14.62 14.31
CA THR A 337 5.44 -15.29 12.99
C THR A 337 4.48 -14.60 12.04
N SER A 338 4.87 -14.41 10.78
CA SER A 338 4.00 -13.83 9.76
C SER A 338 2.76 -14.70 9.51
N VAL A 339 1.61 -14.06 9.31
CA VAL A 339 0.38 -14.75 8.86
C VAL A 339 0.51 -15.13 7.37
N TYR A 340 1.10 -14.24 6.58
CA TYR A 340 1.48 -14.42 5.18
C TYR A 340 2.71 -13.56 4.88
N LYS A 341 3.41 -13.83 3.77
CA LYS A 341 4.66 -13.13 3.42
C LYS A 341 4.36 -11.79 2.74
N LEU A 342 4.93 -10.70 3.25
CA LEU A 342 4.87 -9.38 2.65
C LEU A 342 6.26 -8.79 2.46
N ASP A 343 6.47 -8.11 1.34
CA ASP A 343 7.63 -7.26 1.08
C ASP A 343 7.21 -5.78 1.12
N PHE A 344 7.66 -5.06 2.14
CA PHE A 344 7.41 -3.64 2.30
C PHE A 344 8.22 -2.76 1.33
N THR A 345 9.12 -3.31 0.52
CA THR A 345 9.87 -2.55 -0.48
C THR A 345 9.13 -2.40 -1.80
N GLY A 346 8.01 -3.11 -2.00
CA GLY A 346 7.20 -3.04 -3.22
C GLY A 346 7.87 -3.64 -4.46
N ARG A 347 9.11 -4.14 -4.33
CA ARG A 347 9.88 -4.76 -5.42
C ARG A 347 9.46 -6.22 -5.67
N GLY A 348 8.50 -6.71 -4.89
CA GLY A 348 8.24 -8.14 -4.78
C GLY A 348 9.39 -8.83 -4.05
N VAL A 349 9.27 -10.12 -3.78
CA VAL A 349 10.33 -10.90 -3.10
C VAL A 349 11.54 -11.07 -4.05
N VAL A 350 12.31 -10.00 -4.21
CA VAL A 350 13.72 -10.04 -4.56
C VAL A 350 14.41 -10.58 -3.32
N ASP A 351 14.51 -11.91 -3.23
CA ASP A 351 15.22 -12.55 -2.13
C ASP A 351 16.71 -12.27 -2.29
N MET A 352 17.13 -11.14 -1.72
CA MET A 352 18.51 -10.82 -1.43
C MET A 352 18.77 -11.37 -0.03
N THR A 353 19.07 -12.67 0.09
CA THR A 353 19.69 -13.20 1.30
C THR A 353 20.79 -14.20 0.96
N THR A 354 22.01 -13.74 1.24
CA THR A 354 23.08 -14.57 1.79
C THR A 354 22.51 -15.59 2.79
N GLU A 355 22.83 -16.85 2.53
CA GLU A 355 22.97 -17.96 3.49
C GLU A 355 22.05 -17.94 4.72
N ALA A 356 20.95 -18.70 4.66
CA ALA A 356 20.86 -20.00 5.35
C ALA A 356 19.41 -20.45 5.54
N ASN A 357 19.15 -21.66 5.01
CA ASN A 357 18.10 -22.62 5.37
C ASN A 357 16.62 -22.30 5.11
N VAL A 358 16.19 -22.70 3.92
CA VAL A 358 14.82 -22.87 3.44
C VAL A 358 14.37 -24.32 3.64
N THR A 359 13.13 -24.52 4.11
CA THR A 359 12.32 -25.72 3.85
C THR A 359 10.93 -25.23 3.42
N SER A 360 10.65 -25.00 2.13
CA SER A 360 10.36 -25.94 1.03
C SER A 360 8.86 -26.17 0.83
N SER A 361 8.26 -25.45 -0.12
CA SER A 361 7.23 -26.04 -0.96
C SER A 361 7.92 -27.11 -1.82
N ASN A 362 7.39 -28.34 -1.84
CA ASN A 362 8.03 -29.49 -2.49
C ASN A 362 7.91 -29.46 -4.03
N GLY A 363 8.41 -28.40 -4.66
CA GLY A 363 8.57 -28.29 -6.11
C GLY A 363 10.02 -28.00 -6.46
N THR A 364 10.51 -28.63 -7.53
CA THR A 364 11.78 -28.23 -8.16
C THR A 364 11.47 -27.81 -9.58
N TRP A 365 12.19 -26.82 -10.08
CA TRP A 365 12.08 -26.28 -11.44
C TRP A 365 13.45 -26.30 -12.11
N CYS A 366 13.46 -26.22 -13.44
CA CYS A 366 14.68 -26.03 -14.22
C CYS A 366 14.66 -24.66 -14.88
N ILE A 367 15.70 -23.85 -14.67
CA ILE A 367 15.82 -22.51 -15.27
C ILE A 367 17.14 -22.35 -16.02
N ALA A 368 17.18 -21.40 -16.95
CA ALA A 368 18.38 -21.09 -17.72
C ALA A 368 19.43 -20.36 -16.87
N SER A 369 20.69 -20.67 -17.11
CA SER A 369 21.83 -19.96 -16.53
C SER A 369 22.04 -18.61 -17.21
N SER A 370 22.04 -17.54 -16.42
CA SER A 370 22.35 -16.18 -16.91
C SER A 370 23.82 -15.98 -17.27
N THR A 371 24.69 -16.96 -16.97
CA THR A 371 26.11 -16.95 -17.35
C THR A 371 26.42 -17.82 -18.55
N ALA A 372 25.42 -18.49 -19.15
CA ALA A 372 25.57 -19.26 -20.38
C ALA A 372 25.81 -18.31 -21.57
N SER A 373 26.51 -18.79 -22.60
CA SER A 373 26.64 -18.02 -23.83
C SER A 373 25.28 -17.91 -24.53
N GLU A 374 24.97 -16.76 -25.14
CA GLU A 374 23.71 -16.58 -25.88
C GLU A 374 23.56 -17.62 -27.01
N VAL A 375 24.66 -18.05 -27.61
CA VAL A 375 24.67 -19.04 -28.70
C VAL A 375 24.27 -20.44 -28.19
N ASP A 376 24.85 -20.86 -27.07
CA ASP A 376 24.54 -22.17 -26.47
C ASP A 376 23.11 -22.17 -25.91
N LEU A 377 22.67 -21.03 -25.36
CA LEU A 377 21.35 -20.87 -24.79
C LEU A 377 20.25 -20.84 -25.87
N GLN A 378 20.50 -20.16 -27.00
CA GLN A 378 19.60 -20.18 -28.16
C GLN A 378 19.51 -21.59 -28.75
N SER A 379 20.65 -22.27 -28.90
CA SER A 379 20.69 -23.65 -29.40
C SER A 379 19.91 -24.61 -28.48
N ALA A 380 20.00 -24.42 -27.17
CA ALA A 380 19.28 -25.20 -26.18
C ALA A 380 17.76 -24.90 -26.17
N LEU A 381 17.37 -23.64 -26.31
CA LEU A 381 15.97 -23.23 -26.45
C LEU A 381 15.34 -23.80 -27.73
N ASP A 382 16.03 -23.66 -28.87
CA ASP A 382 15.60 -24.21 -30.15
C ASP A 382 15.45 -25.73 -30.09
N TRP A 383 16.37 -26.40 -29.38
CA TRP A 383 16.28 -27.82 -29.13
C TRP A 383 15.06 -28.17 -28.27
N ALA A 384 14.82 -27.44 -27.17
CA ALA A 384 13.70 -27.69 -26.25
C ALA A 384 12.35 -27.57 -26.96
N CYS A 385 12.16 -26.49 -27.73
CA CYS A 385 10.91 -26.20 -28.46
C CYS A 385 10.77 -27.01 -29.76
N GLY A 386 11.85 -27.59 -30.28
CA GLY A 386 11.87 -28.45 -31.45
C GLY A 386 11.98 -29.94 -31.08
N PRO A 387 13.16 -30.57 -31.23
CA PRO A 387 13.39 -31.99 -30.89
C PRO A 387 12.98 -32.43 -29.47
N GLY A 388 13.05 -31.52 -28.49
CA GLY A 388 12.65 -31.75 -27.10
C GLY A 388 11.14 -31.79 -26.87
N ASN A 389 10.36 -31.41 -27.89
CA ASN A 389 8.89 -31.49 -27.94
C ASN A 389 8.17 -30.75 -26.80
N VAL A 390 8.72 -29.61 -26.35
CA VAL A 390 8.08 -28.71 -25.39
C VAL A 390 7.09 -27.77 -26.09
N ASP A 391 5.93 -27.55 -25.47
CA ASP A 391 5.03 -26.47 -25.89
C ASP A 391 5.60 -25.10 -25.49
N CYS A 392 6.11 -24.39 -26.50
CA CYS A 392 6.65 -23.03 -26.37
C CYS A 392 5.68 -21.95 -26.86
N SER A 393 4.38 -22.25 -26.96
CA SER A 393 3.37 -21.25 -27.33
C SER A 393 3.31 -20.11 -26.31
N ALA A 394 3.46 -20.40 -25.01
CA ALA A 394 3.35 -19.40 -23.96
C ALA A 394 4.46 -18.32 -24.00
N ILE A 395 5.59 -18.58 -24.67
CA ILE A 395 6.72 -17.64 -24.83
C ILE A 395 6.68 -16.89 -26.17
N GLN A 396 5.59 -16.97 -26.93
CA GLN A 396 5.43 -16.20 -28.18
C GLN A 396 4.87 -14.79 -27.90
N PRO A 397 5.07 -13.80 -28.80
CA PRO A 397 4.54 -12.45 -28.60
C PRO A 397 3.07 -12.42 -28.20
N SER A 398 2.74 -11.59 -27.20
CA SER A 398 1.40 -11.47 -26.59
C SER A 398 0.91 -12.70 -25.82
N GLN A 399 1.79 -13.64 -25.48
CA GLN A 399 1.48 -14.79 -24.63
C GLN A 399 2.01 -14.59 -23.19
N PRO A 400 1.47 -15.32 -22.20
CA PRO A 400 1.71 -15.05 -20.77
C PRO A 400 3.17 -15.06 -20.32
N CYS A 401 4.04 -15.79 -21.00
CA CYS A 401 5.47 -15.95 -20.68
C CYS A 401 6.40 -15.26 -21.68
N PHE A 402 5.88 -14.36 -22.52
CA PHE A 402 6.71 -13.60 -23.45
C PHE A 402 7.57 -12.55 -22.74
N GLU A 403 6.97 -11.82 -21.79
CA GLU A 403 7.72 -10.85 -21.01
C GLU A 403 8.41 -11.54 -19.83
N PRO A 404 9.61 -11.10 -19.41
CA PRO A 404 10.44 -10.13 -20.12
C PRO A 404 11.00 -10.72 -21.42
N ASP A 405 10.94 -9.96 -22.51
CA ASP A 405 11.40 -10.35 -23.85
C ASP A 405 12.93 -10.49 -23.92
N ASN A 406 13.43 -11.62 -23.43
CA ASN A 406 14.84 -11.98 -23.49
C ASN A 406 15.03 -13.50 -23.51
N LEU A 407 16.19 -13.90 -24.02
CA LEU A 407 16.54 -15.30 -24.25
C LEU A 407 16.56 -16.14 -22.97
N VAL A 408 17.02 -15.59 -21.84
CA VAL A 408 17.10 -16.31 -20.56
C VAL A 408 15.72 -16.64 -20.03
N SER A 409 14.77 -15.71 -20.14
CA SER A 409 13.39 -15.90 -19.68
C SER A 409 12.64 -16.91 -20.54
N HIS A 410 12.77 -16.83 -21.87
CA HIS A 410 12.16 -17.78 -22.78
C HIS A 410 12.75 -19.19 -22.62
N ALA A 411 14.08 -19.29 -22.52
CA ALA A 411 14.78 -20.55 -22.26
C ALA A 411 14.38 -21.16 -20.92
N SER A 412 14.27 -20.36 -19.85
CA SER A 412 13.87 -20.85 -18.54
C SER A 412 12.50 -21.52 -18.56
N TYR A 413 11.53 -20.94 -19.27
CA TYR A 413 10.19 -21.52 -19.38
C TYR A 413 10.21 -22.84 -20.15
N ALA A 414 10.90 -22.88 -21.30
CA ALA A 414 11.05 -24.08 -22.10
C ALA A 414 11.78 -25.20 -21.34
N PHE A 415 12.84 -24.85 -20.61
CA PHE A 415 13.65 -25.79 -19.82
C PHE A 415 12.84 -26.40 -18.70
N ASN A 416 12.04 -25.61 -17.98
CA ASN A 416 11.19 -26.14 -16.93
C ASN A 416 10.15 -27.10 -17.50
N ASN A 417 9.46 -26.74 -18.59
CA ASN A 417 8.47 -27.62 -19.18
C ASN A 417 9.08 -28.95 -19.62
N TYR A 418 10.25 -28.94 -20.26
CA TYR A 418 10.99 -30.17 -20.59
C TYR A 418 11.33 -30.97 -19.33
N TYR A 419 11.88 -30.30 -18.32
CA TYR A 419 12.30 -30.91 -17.06
C TYR A 419 11.14 -31.62 -16.36
N GLN A 420 9.96 -30.99 -16.28
CA GLN A 420 8.78 -31.60 -15.68
C GLN A 420 8.24 -32.76 -16.52
N GLN A 421 8.21 -32.62 -17.85
CA GLN A 421 7.77 -33.70 -18.76
C GLN A 421 8.68 -34.94 -18.69
N ASN A 422 9.97 -34.75 -18.39
CA ASN A 422 10.98 -35.81 -18.35
C ASN A 422 11.37 -36.22 -16.92
N GLY A 423 10.41 -36.15 -15.99
CA GLY A 423 10.52 -36.76 -14.66
C GLY A 423 11.35 -35.96 -13.65
N ALA A 424 11.58 -34.67 -13.89
CA ALA A 424 12.27 -33.76 -12.97
C ALA A 424 13.65 -34.27 -12.51
N THR A 425 14.41 -34.88 -13.43
CA THR A 425 15.75 -35.46 -13.15
C THR A 425 16.88 -34.46 -13.42
N ASP A 426 18.06 -34.69 -12.83
CA ASP A 426 19.25 -33.87 -13.08
C ASP A 426 19.66 -33.83 -14.55
N ILE A 427 19.51 -34.97 -15.24
CA ILE A 427 19.82 -35.08 -16.67
C ILE A 427 18.85 -34.23 -17.50
N ALA A 428 17.56 -34.22 -17.14
CA ALA A 428 16.54 -33.43 -17.83
C ALA A 428 16.69 -31.91 -17.63
N CYS A 429 17.50 -31.46 -16.67
CA CYS A 429 17.82 -30.04 -16.48
C CYS A 429 19.24 -29.67 -16.96
N GLY A 430 19.89 -30.53 -17.75
CA GLY A 430 21.27 -30.32 -18.17
C GLY A 430 21.43 -29.28 -19.27
N PHE A 431 20.71 -29.41 -20.38
CA PHE A 431 20.79 -28.54 -21.58
C PHE A 431 22.24 -28.17 -21.97
N GLY A 432 23.18 -29.12 -21.96
CA GLY A 432 24.60 -28.86 -22.25
C GLY A 432 25.33 -27.99 -21.23
N GLY A 433 24.83 -27.88 -20.00
CA GLY A 433 25.36 -27.01 -18.94
C GLY A 433 24.70 -25.63 -18.86
N THR A 434 23.69 -25.38 -19.69
CA THR A 434 22.99 -24.08 -19.74
C THR A 434 21.75 -24.03 -18.83
N GLY A 435 21.29 -25.16 -18.31
CA GLY A 435 20.19 -25.26 -17.34
C GLY A 435 20.68 -25.60 -15.93
N TYR A 436 19.95 -25.16 -14.91
CA TYR A 436 20.18 -25.61 -13.53
C TYR A 436 18.88 -25.68 -12.73
N ARG A 437 18.86 -26.58 -11.74
CA ARG A 437 17.68 -26.81 -10.89
C ARG A 437 17.57 -25.74 -9.82
N THR A 438 16.34 -25.34 -9.55
CA THR A 438 16.00 -24.42 -8.46
C THR A 438 14.81 -24.96 -7.66
N ASN A 439 14.80 -24.69 -6.36
CA ASN A 439 13.65 -24.90 -5.48
C ASN A 439 12.85 -23.59 -5.27
N LYS A 440 13.26 -22.51 -5.93
CA LYS A 440 12.55 -21.23 -5.96
C LYS A 440 11.61 -21.23 -7.17
N ASN A 441 10.31 -21.10 -6.92
CA ASN A 441 9.30 -21.04 -7.98
C ASN A 441 9.62 -19.86 -8.92
N PRO A 442 9.92 -20.11 -10.21
CA PRO A 442 10.25 -19.08 -11.18
C PRO A 442 9.01 -18.47 -11.87
N SER A 443 7.79 -18.83 -11.46
CA SER A 443 6.56 -18.23 -12.00
C SER A 443 6.44 -16.74 -11.62
N TYR A 444 5.90 -15.94 -12.53
CA TYR A 444 5.65 -14.50 -12.34
C TYR A 444 4.46 -14.06 -13.20
N ASP A 445 3.75 -13.00 -12.79
CA ASP A 445 2.54 -12.49 -13.46
C ASP A 445 1.57 -13.61 -13.88
N SER A 446 1.27 -13.71 -15.18
CA SER A 446 0.47 -14.77 -15.78
C SER A 446 1.31 -15.94 -16.31
N CYS A 447 2.64 -15.86 -16.21
CA CYS A 447 3.57 -16.91 -16.60
C CYS A 447 3.75 -17.97 -15.51
N LEU A 448 3.07 -19.10 -15.67
CA LEU A 448 3.10 -20.19 -14.70
C LEU A 448 4.06 -21.31 -15.11
N TYR A 449 5.06 -21.57 -14.26
CA TYR A 449 5.99 -22.67 -14.41
C TYR A 449 5.43 -23.92 -13.70
N MET A 450 5.03 -24.89 -14.51
CA MET A 450 4.37 -26.10 -14.03
C MET A 450 5.28 -26.94 -13.11
N THR A 451 4.67 -27.75 -12.25
CA THR A 451 5.33 -28.84 -11.51
C THR A 451 4.54 -30.14 -11.74
N THR A 452 5.23 -31.29 -11.75
CA THR A 452 4.59 -32.60 -11.85
C THR A 452 3.58 -32.80 -10.71
N GLY A 453 2.29 -32.70 -11.01
CA GLY A 453 1.18 -32.80 -10.04
C GLY A 453 0.06 -31.78 -10.22
N SER A 454 0.31 -30.67 -10.93
CA SER A 454 -0.70 -29.64 -11.22
C SER A 454 -1.59 -30.03 -12.40
N LYS A 455 -2.71 -30.72 -12.16
CA LYS A 455 -3.77 -30.87 -13.16
C LYS A 455 -4.71 -29.66 -13.11
N LYS A 456 -4.77 -28.87 -14.18
CA LYS A 456 -5.97 -28.13 -14.57
C LYS A 456 -6.44 -28.62 -15.95
N THR A 457 -7.69 -29.05 -15.98
CA THR A 457 -8.48 -29.51 -17.12
C THR A 457 -8.53 -28.46 -18.23
N ALA A 458 -8.41 -28.94 -19.47
CA ALA A 458 -8.44 -28.17 -20.71
C ALA A 458 -9.72 -27.32 -20.85
N ALA A 459 -9.53 -26.09 -21.34
CA ALA A 459 -10.58 -25.14 -21.64
C ALA A 459 -11.40 -25.56 -22.88
N SER A 460 -12.70 -25.31 -22.79
CA SER A 460 -13.70 -25.39 -23.86
C SER A 460 -13.39 -24.40 -24.99
N ASN A 461 -13.61 -24.86 -26.23
CA ASN A 461 -13.60 -24.07 -27.45
C ASN A 461 -14.53 -22.84 -27.35
N ILE A 462 -13.98 -21.65 -27.63
CA ILE A 462 -14.78 -20.49 -28.06
C ILE A 462 -14.17 -19.96 -29.36
N THR A 463 -14.95 -20.08 -30.42
CA THR A 463 -14.75 -19.54 -31.75
C THR A 463 -14.78 -18.00 -31.73
N MET A 464 -13.73 -17.35 -32.22
CA MET A 464 -13.72 -15.91 -32.54
C MET A 464 -13.96 -15.70 -34.03
N SER A 465 -14.95 -14.86 -34.37
CA SER A 465 -15.11 -14.25 -35.69
C SER A 465 -14.36 -12.90 -35.74
N PRO A 466 -13.87 -12.46 -36.92
CA PRO A 466 -12.89 -11.39 -37.01
C PRO A 466 -13.52 -10.00 -37.04
N LEU A 467 -12.98 -9.06 -36.25
CA LEU A 467 -13.21 -7.63 -36.39
C LEU A 467 -11.91 -6.93 -36.83
N THR A 468 -12.10 -6.16 -37.90
CA THR A 468 -11.15 -5.42 -38.72
C THR A 468 -10.27 -4.42 -37.96
N SER A 469 -8.98 -4.43 -38.30
CA SER A 469 -7.97 -3.47 -37.88
C SER A 469 -8.24 -2.06 -38.40
N SER A 470 -8.17 -1.05 -37.53
CA SER A 470 -7.82 0.31 -37.93
C SER A 470 -6.63 0.78 -37.11
N SER A 471 -5.57 1.19 -37.81
CA SER A 471 -4.29 1.57 -37.25
C SER A 471 -4.32 2.98 -36.67
N THR A 472 -3.86 3.16 -35.44
CA THR A 472 -3.40 4.46 -34.95
C THR A 472 -2.03 4.32 -34.30
N ARG A 473 -1.12 5.21 -34.75
CA ARG A 473 0.31 5.24 -34.46
C ARG A 473 0.56 5.44 -32.96
N LYS A 474 1.39 4.57 -32.36
CA LYS A 474 2.05 4.83 -31.06
C LYS A 474 3.11 5.91 -31.26
N GLY A 475 2.87 7.10 -30.72
CA GLY A 475 3.91 8.08 -30.44
C GLY A 475 4.49 7.80 -29.05
N SER A 476 5.78 7.49 -28.98
CA SER A 476 6.52 7.40 -27.72
C SER A 476 6.65 8.79 -27.11
N SER A 477 6.05 9.03 -25.94
CA SER A 477 6.32 10.21 -25.13
C SER A 477 7.13 9.79 -23.90
N THR A 478 8.43 10.04 -23.95
CA THR A 478 9.32 10.07 -22.78
C THR A 478 8.95 11.27 -21.91
N TRP A 479 8.40 11.06 -20.72
CA TRP A 479 8.10 12.15 -19.79
C TRP A 479 9.32 12.43 -18.91
N ILE A 480 10.01 13.53 -19.23
CA ILE A 480 10.99 14.17 -18.37
C ILE A 480 10.22 15.13 -17.45
N CYS A 481 10.37 14.95 -16.14
CA CYS A 481 9.90 15.89 -15.12
C CYS A 481 10.47 17.29 -15.41
N SER A 482 9.64 18.17 -15.97
CA SER A 482 10.02 19.56 -16.27
C SER A 482 9.46 20.48 -15.19
N CYS A 483 10.27 20.77 -14.17
CA CYS A 483 10.06 21.95 -13.34
C CYS A 483 10.40 23.20 -14.18
N LEU A 484 9.39 24.00 -14.51
CA LEU A 484 9.54 25.23 -15.28
C LEU A 484 10.43 26.25 -14.54
N LEU A 485 11.57 26.57 -15.15
CA LEU A 485 12.44 27.67 -14.79
C LEU A 485 12.20 28.78 -15.81
N VAL A 486 11.47 29.83 -15.45
CA VAL A 486 11.44 31.09 -16.21
C VAL A 486 12.39 32.06 -15.53
N THR A 487 13.60 32.21 -16.06
CA THR A 487 14.48 33.33 -15.73
C THR A 487 14.87 34.06 -17.00
N PHE A 488 14.32 35.27 -17.15
CA PHE A 488 14.74 36.28 -18.11
C PHE A 488 16.24 36.58 -17.94
N LEU A 489 17.02 36.39 -19.01
CA LEU A 489 18.36 36.95 -19.16
C LEU A 489 18.31 38.02 -20.25
N ALA A 490 18.32 39.30 -19.85
CA ALA A 490 18.77 40.40 -20.70
C ALA A 490 19.36 41.50 -19.80
N PHE A 491 20.58 41.94 -20.17
CA PHE A 491 21.41 43.02 -19.61
C PHE A 491 22.25 42.71 -18.35
N PHE A 492 23.44 42.14 -18.56
CA PHE A 492 24.72 42.90 -18.57
C PHE A 492 25.79 42.14 -19.37
#